data_AF-A0A6J6B333-F1
#
_entry.id   AF-A0A6J6B333-F1
#
_cell.length_a   1.000
_cell.length_b   1.000
_cell.length_c   1.000
_cell.angle_alpha   90.00
_cell.angle_beta   90.00
_cell.angle_gamma   90.00
#
_symmetry.space_group_name_H-M   'P 1'
#
loop_
_entity.id
_entity.type
_entity.pdbx_description
1 polymer ?
#
loop_
_entity_poly.entity_id
_entity_poly.type
_entity_poly.pdbx_seq_one_letter_code
_entity_poly.pdbx_strand_id
1 'polypeptide(L)' 'MNKSSGAYGIPQALPGIKMASEGSDWLTNPETQIRWGLGYIKGRYSTPCGALAHSDRLGWY' A
#
# COMPACT_ATOMS: atom_id res chain seq x y z
N MET A 1 4.84 5.26 9.40
CA MET A 1 3.57 5.91 9.78
C MET A 1 3.67 7.38 9.41
N ASN A 2 2.84 7.84 8.47
CA ASN A 2 2.70 9.28 8.26
C ASN A 2 1.82 9.84 9.40
N LYS A 3 2.37 10.74 10.24
CA LYS A 3 1.73 11.24 11.46
C LYS A 3 0.45 12.05 11.19
N SER A 4 0.28 12.54 9.96
CA SER A 4 -0.86 13.39 9.58
C SER A 4 -2.02 12.61 8.95
N SER A 5 -1.75 11.47 8.30
CA SER A 5 -2.78 10.68 7.58
C SER A 5 -3.04 9.29 8.16
N GLY A 6 -2.13 8.72 8.96
CA GLY A 6 -2.21 7.33 9.42
C GLY A 6 -1.81 6.30 8.36
N ALA A 7 -1.27 6.75 7.21
CA ALA A 7 -0.85 5.87 6.13
C ALA A 7 0.36 5.04 6.55
N TYR A 8 0.31 3.75 6.25
CA TYR A 8 1.31 2.77 6.70
C TYR A 8 1.98 2.04 5.54
N GLY A 9 3.30 1.85 5.67
CA GLY A 9 4.15 1.12 4.73
C GLY A 9 4.45 1.83 3.41
N ILE A 10 5.24 1.16 2.57
CA ILE A 10 5.50 1.54 1.16
C ILE A 10 4.21 1.72 0.36
N PRO A 11 3.17 0.87 0.50
CA PRO A 11 1.93 1.06 -0.26
C PRO A 11 1.02 2.17 0.30
N GLN A 12 1.42 2.87 1.37
CA GLN A 12 0.63 3.93 2.03
C GLN A 12 -0.82 3.48 2.33
N ALA A 13 -1.00 2.29 2.90
CA ALA A 13 -2.31 1.73 3.18
C ALA A 13 -3.08 2.57 4.22
N LEU A 14 -4.35 2.87 3.91
CA LEU A 14 -5.26 3.66 4.75
C LEU A 14 -6.63 2.96 4.89
N PRO A 15 -7.02 2.51 6.10
CA PRO A 15 -6.17 2.27 7.28
C PRO A 15 -5.22 1.07 7.08
N GLY A 16 -4.05 1.10 7.76
CA GLY A 16 -3.01 0.07 7.66
C GLY A 16 -3.47 -1.36 7.99
N ILE A 17 -4.52 -1.51 8.81
CA ILE A 17 -5.12 -2.81 9.17
C ILE A 17 -5.64 -3.61 7.97
N LYS A 18 -5.83 -2.98 6.80
CA LYS A 18 -6.16 -3.71 5.57
C LYS A 18 -5.10 -4.74 5.21
N MET A 19 -3.83 -4.51 5.59
CA MET A 19 -2.74 -5.47 5.39
C MET A 19 -2.87 -6.72 6.25
N ALA A 20 -3.72 -6.71 7.28
CA ALA A 20 -4.00 -7.89 8.10
C ALA A 20 -4.63 -9.05 7.30
N SER A 21 -5.18 -8.79 6.12
CA SER A 21 -5.69 -9.84 5.23
C SER A 21 -4.59 -10.76 4.69
N GLU A 22 -3.35 -10.28 4.63
CA GLU A 22 -2.20 -11.05 4.11
C GLU A 22 -1.31 -11.65 5.21
N GLY A 23 -1.52 -11.22 6.47
CA GLY A 23 -0.79 -11.73 7.62
C GLY A 23 -1.04 -10.89 8.87
N SER A 24 -1.17 -11.55 10.03
CA SER A 24 -1.36 -10.88 11.33
C SER A 24 -0.14 -10.06 11.76
N ASP A 25 1.02 -10.31 11.14
CA ASP A 25 2.30 -9.67 11.36
C ASP A 25 2.56 -8.45 10.44
N TRP A 26 1.54 -7.98 9.71
CA TRP A 26 1.64 -6.87 8.75
C TRP A 26 2.30 -5.60 9.28
N LEU A 27 2.23 -5.36 10.59
CA LEU A 27 2.79 -4.17 11.21
C LEU A 27 4.33 -4.17 11.21
N THR A 28 4.94 -5.36 11.32
CA THR A 28 6.40 -5.53 11.49
C THR A 28 7.04 -6.34 10.38
N ASN A 29 6.27 -7.13 9.62
CA ASN A 29 6.78 -7.95 8.53
C ASN A 29 6.72 -7.18 7.18
N PRO A 30 7.87 -6.80 6.60
CA PRO A 30 7.90 -6.10 5.31
C PRO A 30 7.39 -6.96 4.15
N GLU A 31 7.51 -8.29 4.21
CA GLU A 31 7.02 -9.18 3.18
C GLU A 31 5.48 -9.15 3.10
N THR A 32 4.82 -9.18 4.26
CA THR A 32 3.36 -9.03 4.37
C THR A 32 2.89 -7.70 3.78
N GLN A 33 3.62 -6.61 4.03
CA GLN A 33 3.31 -5.29 3.46
C GLN A 33 3.48 -5.25 1.93
N ILE A 34 4.55 -5.88 1.41
CA ILE A 34 4.80 -5.96 -0.04
C ILE A 34 3.72 -6.79 -0.72
N ARG A 35 3.36 -7.96 -0.17
CA ARG A 35 2.35 -8.85 -0.73
C ARG A 35 0.99 -8.15 -0.82
N TRP A 36 0.58 -7.49 0.26
CA TRP A 36 -0.63 -6.68 0.25
C TRP A 36 -0.57 -5.54 -0.76
N GLY A 37 0.55 -4.81 -0.81
CA GLY A 37 0.75 -3.70 -1.74
C GLY A 37 0.63 -4.13 -3.20
N LEU A 38 1.21 -5.27 -3.58
CA LEU A 38 1.09 -5.83 -4.92
C LEU A 38 -0.34 -6.26 -5.26
N GLY A 39 -1.04 -6.89 -4.32
CA GLY A 39 -2.46 -7.24 -4.48
C GLY A 39 -3.34 -6.00 -4.68
N TYR A 40 -3.12 -4.96 -3.88
CA TYR A 40 -3.83 -3.70 -3.98
C TYR A 40 -3.56 -2.99 -5.32
N ILE A 41 -2.30 -2.92 -5.75
CA ILE A 41 -1.90 -2.37 -7.05
C ILE A 41 -2.58 -3.11 -8.19
N LYS A 42 -2.57 -4.45 -8.16
CA LYS A 42 -3.21 -5.28 -9.19
C LYS A 42 -4.71 -5.05 -9.23
N GLY A 43 -5.39 -5.01 -8.08
CA GLY A 43 -6.83 -4.83 -8.00
C GLY A 43 -7.31 -3.43 -8.41
N ARG A 44 -6.54 -2.38 -8.06
CA ARG A 44 -6.96 -0.99 -8.29
C ARG A 44 -6.41 -0.37 -9.56
N TYR A 45 -5.19 -0.74 -9.96
CA TYR A 45 -4.45 -0.11 -11.05
C TYR A 45 -4.04 -1.07 -12.16
N SER A 46 -4.36 -2.37 -12.04
CA SER A 46 -3.99 -3.48 -12.93
C SER A 46 -2.49 -3.77 -13.02
N THR A 47 -1.64 -2.75 -13.09
CA THR A 47 -0.18 -2.87 -13.18
C THR A 47 0.55 -1.92 -12.23
N PRO A 48 1.78 -2.25 -11.82
CA PRO A 48 2.65 -1.33 -11.06
C PRO A 48 2.87 0.01 -11.78
N CYS A 49 3.04 -0.02 -13.10
CA CYS A 49 3.18 1.20 -13.90
C CYS A 49 1.90 2.05 -13.89
N GLY A 50 0.71 1.44 -13.89
CA GLY A 50 -0.56 2.14 -13.74
C GLY A 50 -0.70 2.82 -12.38
N ALA A 51 -0.20 2.18 -11.32
CA ALA A 51 -0.15 2.77 -9.99
C ALA A 51 0.79 3.97 -9.92
N LEU A 52 2.00 3.85 -10.51
CA LEU A 52 2.96 4.95 -10.57
C LEU A 52 2.40 6.14 -11.37
N ALA A 53 1.87 5.88 -12.57
CA ALA A 53 1.26 6.93 -13.40
C ALA A 53 0.09 7.64 -12.70
N HIS A 54 -0.68 6.92 -11.89
CA HIS A 54 -1.74 7.53 -11.08
C HIS A 54 -1.17 8.41 -9.96
N SER A 55 -0.13 7.94 -9.29
CA SER A 55 0.59 8.69 -8.25
C SER A 55 1.17 9.99 -8.80
N ASP A 56 1.86 9.91 -9.94
CA ASP A 56 2.47 11.08 -10.61
C ASP A 56 1.40 12.08 -11.05
N ARG A 57 0.26 11.60 -11.55
CA ARG A 57 -0.85 12.46 -11.99
C ARG A 57 -1.56 13.16 -10.83
N LEU A 58 -1.65 12.52 -9.67
CA LEU A 58 -2.32 13.08 -8.49
C LEU A 58 -1.38 13.79 -7.51
N GLY A 59 -0.06 13.75 -7.73
CA GLY A 59 0.92 14.34 -6.83
C GLY A 59 0.93 13.66 -5.45
N TRP A 60 0.76 12.34 -5.42
CA TRP A 60 0.82 11.57 -4.17
C TRP A 60 2.26 11.36 -3.66
N TYR A 61 3.25 11.76 -4.47
CA TYR A 61 4.68 11.78 -4.17
C TYR A 61 5.31 13.10 -4.61
#